data_AF-A0A4S4BB18-F1
#
_entry.id   AF-A0A4S4BB18-F1
#
_cell.length_a   1.000
_cell.length_b   1.000
_cell.length_c   1.000
_cell.angle_alpha   90.00
_cell.angle_beta   90.00
_cell.angle_gamma   90.00
#
_symmetry.space_group_name_H-M   'P 1'
#
loop_
_entity.id
_entity.type
_entity.pdbx_description
1 polymer ?
#
loop_
_entity_poly.entity_id
_entity_poly.type
_entity_poly.pdbx_seq_one_letter_code
_entity_poly.pdbx_strand_id
1 'polypeptide(L)' 'MSFAQNRVVTGQQAIASTEELRGLIDQSSAWGWTLAEFQDRAGVRFEGDTAYVTQFYWAGGEETLESVWARVQGGGGAV' A
#
# COMPACT_ATOMS: atom_id res chain seq x y z
N MET A 1 -19.04 14.41 27.10
CA MET A 1 -17.91 14.42 26.16
C MET A 1 -18.16 13.31 25.16
N SER A 2 -18.65 13.62 23.96
CA SER A 2 -18.83 12.60 22.92
C SER A 2 -17.47 12.14 22.45
N PHE A 3 -17.16 10.87 22.67
CA PHE A 3 -16.06 10.22 21.98
C PHE A 3 -16.48 10.13 20.52
N ALA A 4 -15.96 11.03 19.67
CA ALA A 4 -15.98 10.78 18.24
C ALA A 4 -15.23 9.47 18.04
N GLN A 5 -15.98 8.36 17.91
CA GLN A 5 -15.41 7.09 17.54
C GLN A 5 -14.96 7.28 16.10
N ASN A 6 -13.69 7.62 15.89
CA ASN A 6 -13.12 7.58 14.55
C ASN A 6 -13.41 6.20 13.98
N ARG A 7 -14.30 6.15 12.98
CA ARG A 7 -14.75 4.87 12.42
C ARG A 7 -13.61 4.37 11.55
N VAL A 8 -12.99 3.27 11.94
CA VAL A 8 -11.95 2.64 11.13
C VAL A 8 -12.60 1.55 10.29
N VAL A 9 -12.47 1.65 8.98
CA VAL A 9 -12.92 0.64 8.02
C VAL A 9 -11.67 0.00 7.42
N THR A 10 -11.46 -1.28 7.69
CA THR A 10 -10.32 -2.04 7.16
C THR A 10 -10.72 -2.82 5.92
N GLY A 11 -10.01 -2.62 4.82
CA GLY A 11 -10.09 -3.40 3.60
C GLY A 11 -8.78 -4.14 3.33
N GLN A 12 -8.83 -5.15 2.46
CA GLN A 12 -7.64 -5.81 1.93
C GLN A 12 -7.66 -5.71 0.42
N GLN A 13 -6.51 -5.40 -0.17
CA GLN A 13 -6.33 -5.37 -1.60
C GLN A 13 -5.24 -6.36 -2.01
N ALA A 14 -5.61 -7.31 -2.86
CA ALA A 14 -4.70 -8.25 -3.47
C ALA A 14 -3.92 -7.54 -4.58
N ILE A 15 -2.60 -7.75 -4.63
CA ILE A 15 -1.75 -7.36 -5.74
C ILE A 15 -1.32 -8.64 -6.44
N ALA A 16 -1.75 -8.81 -7.68
CA ALA A 16 -1.59 -10.05 -8.44
C ALA A 16 -0.38 -10.03 -9.38
N SER A 17 0.21 -8.87 -9.65
CA SER A 17 1.35 -8.74 -10.55
C SER A 17 2.33 -7.63 -10.15
N THR A 18 3.57 -7.72 -10.63
CA THR A 18 4.59 -6.69 -10.42
C THR A 18 4.25 -5.38 -11.13
N GLU A 19 3.50 -5.47 -12.23
CA GLU A 19 3.04 -4.31 -13.00
C GLU A 19 1.97 -3.54 -12.22
N GLU A 20 1.04 -4.26 -11.59
CA GLU A 20 0.06 -3.66 -10.67
C GLU A 20 0.76 -2.98 -9.49
N LEU A 21 1.74 -3.66 -8.88
CA LEU A 21 2.52 -3.08 -7.79
C LEU A 21 3.25 -1.80 -8.24
N ARG A 22 3.88 -1.84 -9.42
CA ARG A 22 4.57 -0.68 -10.00
C ARG A 22 3.62 0.49 -10.22
N GLY A 23 2.43 0.22 -10.80
CA GLY A 23 1.41 1.24 -11.00
C GLY A 23 0.93 1.88 -9.69
N LEU A 24 0.79 1.09 -8.62
CA LEU A 24 0.46 1.61 -7.29
C LEU A 24 1.58 2.49 -6.71
N ILE A 25 2.84 2.09 -6.91
CA ILE A 25 4.02 2.87 -6.49
C ILE A 25 4.06 4.20 -7.25
N ASP A 26 3.88 4.18 -8.57
CA ASP A 26 3.84 5.38 -9.43
C ASP A 26 2.71 6.32 -9.00
N GLN A 27 1.49 5.78 -8.84
CA GLN A 27 0.31 6.56 -8.45
C GLN A 27 0.47 7.20 -7.07
N SER A 28 1.15 6.52 -6.15
CA SER A 28 1.40 7.01 -4.78
C SER A 28 2.68 7.82 -4.66
N SER A 29 3.46 7.98 -5.75
CA SER A 29 4.81 8.56 -5.73
C SER A 29 5.71 7.92 -4.66
N ALA A 30 5.63 6.59 -4.52
CA ALA A 30 6.25 5.83 -3.43
C ALA A 30 7.61 5.19 -3.81
N TRP A 31 8.24 5.65 -4.89
CA TRP A 31 9.61 5.22 -5.22
C TRP A 31 10.58 5.66 -4.12
N GLY A 32 11.43 4.74 -3.69
CA GLY A 32 12.36 4.95 -2.58
C GLY A 32 11.72 4.82 -1.18
N TRP A 33 10.41 4.57 -1.08
CA TRP A 33 9.78 4.30 0.20
C TRP A 33 10.00 2.86 0.65
N THR A 34 9.99 2.66 1.95
CA THR A 34 9.82 1.34 2.55
C THR A 34 8.40 0.82 2.33
N LEU A 35 8.22 -0.50 2.36
CA LEU A 35 6.88 -1.11 2.27
C LEU A 35 5.98 -0.63 3.41
N ALA A 36 6.53 -0.42 4.61
CA ALA A 36 5.78 0.07 5.76
C ALA A 36 5.24 1.50 5.52
N GLU A 37 6.06 2.40 4.99
CA GLU A 37 5.62 3.77 4.64
C GLU A 37 4.55 3.76 3.57
N PHE A 38 4.66 2.86 2.58
CA PHE A 38 3.61 2.70 1.57
C PHE A 38 2.29 2.20 2.17
N GLN A 39 2.32 1.19 3.03
CA GLN A 39 1.13 0.68 3.71
C GLN A 39 0.47 1.74 4.60
N ASP A 40 1.26 2.55 5.30
CA ASP A 40 0.74 3.59 6.19
C ASP A 40 0.18 4.80 5.43
N ARG A 41 0.80 5.19 4.31
CA ARG A 41 0.44 6.43 3.60
C ARG A 41 -0.48 6.21 2.41
N ALA A 42 -0.25 5.16 1.63
CA ALA A 42 -1.10 4.82 0.49
C ALA A 42 -2.28 3.92 0.92
N GLY A 43 -2.11 3.15 1.99
CA GLY A 43 -3.18 2.33 2.55
C GLY A 43 -4.18 3.14 3.38
N VAL A 44 -3.84 4.33 3.87
CA VAL A 44 -4.73 5.09 4.75
C VAL A 44 -5.34 6.29 4.01
N ARG A 45 -6.67 6.34 3.97
CA ARG A 45 -7.45 7.47 3.46
C ARG A 45 -8.45 7.95 4.49
N PHE A 46 -8.56 9.27 4.66
CA PHE A 46 -9.56 9.88 5.54
C PHE A 46 -10.71 10.48 4.74
N GLU A 47 -11.94 10.26 5.23
CA GLU A 47 -13.16 10.90 4.73
C GLU A 47 -14.03 11.32 5.93
N GLY A 48 -14.05 12.62 6.23
CA GLY A 48 -14.66 13.12 7.47
C GLY A 48 -14.00 12.50 8.70
N ASP A 49 -14.82 11.93 9.59
CA ASP A 49 -14.38 11.23 10.81
C ASP A 49 -14.09 9.73 10.58
N THR A 50 -14.03 9.28 9.32
CA THR A 50 -13.80 7.87 8.96
C THR A 50 -12.40 7.70 8.38
N ALA A 51 -11.65 6.74 8.93
CA ALA A 51 -10.37 6.29 8.41
C ALA A 51 -10.56 4.97 7.66
N TYR A 52 -10.27 4.96 6.37
CA TYR A 52 -10.22 3.76 5.55
C TYR A 52 -8.78 3.28 5.49
N VAL A 53 -8.55 2.04 5.94
CA VAL A 53 -7.24 1.41 5.96
C VAL A 53 -7.27 0.22 5.03
N THR A 54 -6.56 0.30 3.93
CA THR A 54 -6.37 -0.79 2.96
C THR A 54 -5.03 -1.45 3.22
N GLN A 55 -5.07 -2.72 3.59
CA GLN A 55 -3.87 -3.55 3.66
C GLN A 55 -3.60 -4.20 2.30
N PHE A 56 -2.44 -3.92 1.73
CA PHE A 56 -2.01 -4.58 0.51
C PHE A 56 -1.33 -5.91 0.84
N TYR A 57 -1.66 -6.96 0.09
CA TYR A 57 -1.00 -8.25 0.19
C TYR A 57 -0.68 -8.80 -1.20
N TRP A 58 0.34 -9.65 -1.28
CA TRP A 58 0.71 -10.29 -2.54
C TRP A 58 -0.12 -11.54 -2.78
N ALA A 59 -0.71 -11.63 -3.98
CA ALA A 59 -1.48 -12.78 -4.45
C ALA A 59 -0.94 -13.34 -5.78
N GLY A 60 0.15 -12.76 -6.31
CA GLY A 60 0.72 -13.13 -7.61
C GLY A 60 1.64 -14.36 -7.61
N GLY A 61 1.71 -15.13 -6.53
CA GLY A 61 2.54 -16.33 -6.43
C GLY A 61 2.99 -16.66 -5.02
N GLU A 62 4.04 -17.46 -4.89
CA GLU A 62 4.61 -17.93 -3.62
C GLU A 62 5.53 -16.90 -2.93
N GLU A 63 5.91 -15.82 -3.64
CA GLU A 63 6.73 -14.75 -3.09
C GLU A 63 5.96 -13.93 -2.03
N THR A 64 6.68 -13.25 -1.14
CA THR A 64 6.07 -12.29 -0.22
C THR A 64 5.97 -10.91 -0.87
N LEU A 65 5.01 -10.10 -0.43
CA LEU A 65 4.91 -8.71 -0.89
C LEU A 65 6.21 -7.93 -0.65
N GLU A 66 6.90 -8.20 0.46
CA GLU A 66 8.18 -7.58 0.81
C GLU A 66 9.29 -7.90 -0.21
N SER A 67 9.44 -9.17 -0.59
CA SER A 67 10.41 -9.57 -1.61
C SER A 67 10.11 -8.93 -2.96
N VAL A 68 8.83 -8.93 -3.37
CA VAL A 68 8.41 -8.33 -4.63
C VAL A 68 8.59 -6.80 -4.61
N TRP A 69 8.26 -6.15 -3.49
CA TRP A 69 8.49 -4.71 -3.27
C TRP A 69 9.95 -4.34 -3.47
N ALA A 70 10.87 -5.03 -2.78
CA ALA A 70 12.30 -4.76 -2.89
C ALA A 70 12.81 -4.91 -4.33
N ARG A 71 12.34 -5.95 -5.04
CA ARG A 71 12.69 -6.18 -6.45
C ARG A 71 12.17 -5.05 -7.35
N VAL A 72 10.92 -4.63 -7.18
CA VAL A 72 10.33 -3.55 -8.00
C VAL A 72 11.04 -2.22 -7.73
N GLN A 73 11.27 -1.87 -6.45
CA GLN A 73 12.04 -0.69 -6.04
C GLN A 73 13.45 -0.67 -6.63
N GLY A 74 14.16 -1.81 -6.59
CA GLY A 74 15.51 -1.94 -7.15
C GLY A 74 15.58 -1.85 -8.69
N GLY A 75 14.49 -2.20 -9.38
CA GLY A 75 14.40 -2.12 -10.85
C GLY A 75 13.85 -0.81 -11.40
N GLY A 76 13.14 -0.02 -10.59
CA GLY A 76 12.46 1.22 -11.00
C GLY A 76 13.19 2.52 -10.69
N GLY A 77 14.21 2.50 -9.84
CA GLY A 77 14.98 3.69 -9.40
C GLY A 77 16.08 4.19 -10.34
N ALA A 78 16.24 3.59 -11.53
CA ALA A 78 17.17 4.05 -12.55
C ALA A 78 16.43 4.92 -13.58
N VAL A 79 16.20 6.19 -13.24
CA VAL A 79 15.85 7.26 -14.18
C VAL A 79 16.77 8.45 -13.98
#